data_AF-A0A7W9UYX9-F1
#
_entry.id   AF-A0A7W9UYX9-F1
#
_cell.length_a   1.000
_cell.length_b   1.000
_cell.length_c   1.000
_cell.angle_alpha   90.00
_cell.angle_beta   90.00
_cell.angle_gamma   90.00
#
_symmetry.space_group_name_H-M   'P 1'
#
loop_
_entity.id
_entity.type
_entity.pdbx_description
1 polymer ?
#
loop_
_entity_poly.entity_id
_entity_poly.type
_entity_poly.pdbx_seq_one_letter_code
_entity_poly.pdbx_strand_id
1 'polypeptide(L)'
;MPARLDHTIMHSTDSAVSAHFLTDLLGAPEPKPQGPFVAVPVEGGLTIDYADFIVEPDHIVLQHLAFLVSEEEFDQIYSRVQGRELPYWSEPGHEGPQQLNHRSGGRGLYVDDPDGHAIEFLTVSETQAS
;
A
#
# COMPACT_ATOMS: atom_id res chain seq x y z
N MET A 1 -23.39 -7.67 -14.66
CA MET A 1 -22.97 -6.34 -14.18
C MET A 1 -21.68 -6.54 -13.42
N PRO A 2 -20.56 -5.90 -13.79
CA PRO A 2 -19.35 -6.03 -13.00
C PRO A 2 -19.58 -5.36 -11.64
N ALA A 3 -19.30 -6.07 -10.55
CA ALA A 3 -19.19 -5.46 -9.23
C ALA A 3 -17.90 -4.63 -9.18
N ARG A 4 -17.93 -3.50 -8.48
CA ARG A 4 -16.76 -2.65 -8.23
C ARG A 4 -16.49 -2.64 -6.73
N LEU A 5 -15.21 -2.73 -6.35
CA LEU A 5 -14.79 -2.53 -4.96
C LEU A 5 -14.91 -1.04 -4.61
N ASP A 6 -15.63 -0.75 -3.53
CA ASP A 6 -15.92 0.62 -3.08
C ASP A 6 -14.97 1.05 -1.95
N HIS A 7 -14.79 0.19 -0.95
CA HIS A 7 -13.84 0.37 0.14
C HIS A 7 -13.40 -0.99 0.67
N THR A 8 -12.26 -1.02 1.38
CA THR A 8 -11.83 -2.18 2.16
C THR A 8 -11.25 -1.72 3.49
N ILE A 9 -11.42 -2.53 4.53
CA ILE A 9 -10.84 -2.27 5.85
C ILE A 9 -9.44 -2.89 5.92
N MET A 10 -8.50 -2.13 6.46
CA MET A 10 -7.19 -2.61 6.93
C MET A 10 -7.16 -2.48 8.44
N HIS A 11 -6.85 -3.57 9.13
CA HIS A 11 -6.64 -3.49 10.58
C HIS A 11 -5.29 -2.86 10.87
N SER A 12 -5.17 -2.15 11.98
CA SER A 12 -3.95 -1.44 12.36
C SER A 12 -3.89 -1.29 13.87
N THR A 13 -2.71 -1.06 14.43
CA THR A 13 -2.57 -0.69 15.85
C THR A 13 -2.83 0.79 16.10
N ASP A 14 -2.62 1.64 15.09
CA ASP A 14 -2.97 3.07 15.08
C ASP A 14 -3.42 3.47 13.67
N SER A 15 -4.73 3.73 13.53
CA SER A 15 -5.33 4.00 12.22
C SER A 15 -4.81 5.28 11.58
N ALA A 16 -4.44 6.28 12.38
CA ALA A 16 -3.89 7.52 11.86
C ALA A 16 -2.46 7.32 11.35
N VAL A 17 -1.62 6.62 12.11
CA VAL A 17 -0.22 6.36 11.71
C VAL A 17 -0.17 5.55 10.42
N SER A 18 -0.94 4.46 10.33
CA SER A 18 -0.92 3.58 9.14
C SER A 18 -1.55 4.26 7.92
N ALA A 19 -2.60 5.06 8.10
CA ALA A 19 -3.16 5.85 7.01
C ALA A 19 -2.20 6.94 6.48
N HIS A 20 -1.54 7.70 7.37
CA HIS A 20 -0.56 8.71 6.95
C HIS A 20 0.65 8.06 6.27
N PHE A 21 1.10 6.90 6.75
CA PHE A 21 2.17 6.15 6.11
C PHE A 21 1.86 5.87 4.63
N LEU A 22 0.66 5.35 4.34
CA LEU A 22 0.26 5.03 2.98
C LEU A 22 0.06 6.29 2.12
N THR A 23 -0.58 7.34 2.64
CA THR A 23 -0.76 8.60 1.89
C THR A 23 0.57 9.27 1.58
N ASP A 24 1.51 9.27 2.53
CA ASP A 24 2.85 9.82 2.34
C ASP A 24 3.57 9.11 1.20
N LEU A 25 3.56 7.77 1.18
CA LEU A 25 4.21 7.00 0.11
C LEU A 25 3.56 7.27 -1.24
N LEU A 26 2.23 7.22 -1.32
CA LEU A 26 1.48 7.50 -2.56
C LEU A 26 1.60 8.96 -3.04
N GLY A 27 1.90 9.90 -2.14
CA GLY A 27 1.70 11.32 -2.42
C GLY A 27 0.21 11.68 -2.59
N ALA A 28 -0.66 10.89 -1.95
CA ALA A 28 -2.10 11.08 -1.98
C ALA A 28 -2.54 12.25 -1.06
N PRO A 29 -3.77 12.78 -1.21
CA PRO A 29 -4.31 13.74 -0.26
C PRO A 29 -4.33 13.21 1.18
N GLU A 30 -4.25 14.12 2.15
CA GLU A 30 -4.34 13.79 3.58
C GLU A 30 -5.51 12.85 3.89
N PRO A 31 -5.26 11.80 4.70
CA PRO A 31 -6.29 10.85 5.05
C PRO A 31 -7.36 11.52 5.93
N LYS A 32 -8.61 11.09 5.79
CA LYS A 32 -9.74 11.75 6.47
C LYS A 32 -10.45 10.80 7.41
N PRO A 33 -10.86 11.28 8.60
CA PRO A 33 -11.78 10.53 9.44
C PRO A 33 -13.08 10.24 8.69
N GLN A 34 -13.50 8.98 8.70
CA GLN A 34 -14.76 8.52 8.13
C GLN A 34 -15.45 7.61 9.15
N GLY A 35 -16.28 8.21 10.00
CA GLY A 35 -16.85 7.49 11.16
C GLY A 35 -15.72 7.06 12.11
N PRO A 36 -15.61 5.76 12.46
CA PRO A 36 -14.54 5.26 13.33
C PRO A 36 -13.24 4.95 12.56
N PHE A 37 -13.20 5.16 11.24
CA PHE A 37 -12.07 4.84 10.39
C PHE A 37 -11.24 6.06 10.03
N VAL A 38 -10.00 5.83 9.59
CA VAL A 38 -9.19 6.82 8.88
C VAL A 38 -9.01 6.37 7.44
N ALA A 39 -9.64 7.07 6.49
CA ALA A 39 -9.76 6.65 5.11
C ALA A 39 -8.67 7.29 4.22
N VAL A 40 -7.99 6.44 3.45
CA VAL A 40 -7.03 6.82 2.40
C VAL A 40 -7.72 6.71 1.04
N PRO A 41 -7.93 7.83 0.33
CA PRO A 41 -8.50 7.78 -1.02
C PRO A 41 -7.44 7.31 -2.02
N VAL A 42 -7.84 6.37 -2.88
CA VAL A 42 -7.04 5.92 -4.03
C VAL A 42 -7.82 6.09 -5.33
N GLU A 43 -7.21 5.76 -6.47
CA GLU A 43 -7.82 5.99 -7.78
C GLU A 43 -9.19 5.28 -7.92
N GLY A 44 -10.05 5.86 -8.76
CA GLY A 44 -11.35 5.29 -9.11
C GLY A 44 -12.41 5.54 -8.04
N GLY A 45 -12.06 6.12 -6.89
CA GLY A 45 -12.96 6.34 -5.76
C GLY A 45 -13.04 5.13 -4.82
N LEU A 46 -12.02 4.26 -4.84
CA LEU A 46 -11.79 3.26 -3.80
C LEU A 46 -11.18 3.94 -2.57
N THR A 47 -11.52 3.49 -1.36
CA THR A 47 -10.81 3.88 -0.13
C THR A 47 -10.23 2.67 0.60
N ILE A 48 -9.07 2.89 1.23
CA ILE A 48 -8.52 2.00 2.23
C ILE A 48 -8.85 2.59 3.60
N ASP A 49 -9.69 1.90 4.35
CA ASP A 49 -10.23 2.38 5.62
C ASP A 49 -9.46 1.71 6.76
N TYR A 50 -8.54 2.43 7.39
CA TYR A 50 -7.78 1.90 8.51
C TYR A 50 -8.64 1.87 9.79
N ALA A 51 -8.56 0.77 10.52
CA ALA A 51 -9.30 0.52 11.75
C ALA A 51 -8.39 0.00 12.86
N ASP A 52 -8.47 0.60 14.04
CA ASP A 52 -7.70 0.22 15.24
C ASP A 52 -8.58 -0.27 16.41
N PHE A 53 -9.87 -0.49 16.14
CA PHE A 53 -10.87 -0.85 17.15
C PHE A 53 -11.56 -2.21 16.90
N ILE A 54 -11.26 -2.87 15.77
CA ILE A 54 -11.95 -4.11 15.36
C ILE A 54 -11.22 -5.35 15.87
N VAL A 55 -9.89 -5.35 15.82
CA VAL A 55 -9.04 -6.48 16.13
C VAL A 55 -7.96 -6.02 17.11
N GLU A 56 -7.70 -6.83 18.14
CA GLU A 56 -6.59 -6.57 19.06
C GLU A 56 -5.25 -6.65 18.32
N PRO A 57 -4.24 -5.84 18.69
CA PRO A 57 -2.95 -5.79 18.01
C PRO A 57 -2.28 -7.14 17.71
N ASP A 58 -2.36 -8.09 18.65
CA ASP A 58 -1.74 -9.42 18.54
C ASP A 58 -2.49 -10.40 17.62
N HIS A 59 -3.70 -10.02 17.19
CA HIS A 59 -4.54 -10.79 16.28
C HIS A 59 -4.59 -10.20 14.87
N ILE A 60 -3.87 -9.10 14.60
CA ILE A 60 -3.77 -8.54 13.25
C ILE A 60 -3.11 -9.57 12.33
N VAL A 61 -3.85 -10.02 11.31
CA VAL A 61 -3.33 -10.89 10.26
C VAL A 61 -2.81 -10.01 9.13
N LEU A 62 -1.58 -10.23 8.72
CA LEU A 62 -0.96 -9.47 7.63
C LEU A 62 -1.77 -9.62 6.35
N GLN A 63 -1.92 -8.50 5.66
CA GLN A 63 -2.68 -8.36 4.42
C GLN A 63 -1.73 -7.80 3.37
N HIS A 64 -2.17 -7.89 2.10
CA HIS A 64 -1.40 -7.42 0.97
C HIS A 64 -2.25 -6.49 0.11
N LEU A 65 -1.72 -5.32 -0.20
CA LEU A 65 -2.29 -4.36 -1.14
C LEU A 65 -1.26 -4.04 -2.21
N ALA A 66 -1.64 -4.23 -3.48
CA ALA A 66 -0.79 -3.90 -4.62
C ALA A 66 -1.40 -2.75 -5.42
N PHE A 67 -0.60 -1.71 -5.65
CA PHE A 67 -0.98 -0.50 -6.35
C PHE A 67 -0.27 -0.43 -7.70
N LEU A 68 -1.06 -0.55 -8.77
CA LEU A 68 -0.59 -0.25 -10.12
C LEU A 68 -0.42 1.26 -10.24
N VAL A 69 0.79 1.70 -10.58
CA VAL A 69 1.16 3.12 -10.69
C VAL A 69 1.87 3.37 -12.00
N SER A 70 1.90 4.61 -12.47
CA SER A 70 2.73 5.00 -13.61
C SER A 70 4.24 4.94 -13.27
N GLU A 71 5.08 4.96 -14.29
CA GLU A 71 6.54 5.01 -14.11
C GLU A 71 6.99 6.28 -13.35
N GLU A 72 6.33 7.41 -13.59
CA GLU A 72 6.62 8.68 -12.89
C GLU A 72 6.21 8.62 -11.41
N GLU A 73 5.02 8.09 -11.11
CA GLU A 73 4.58 7.90 -9.74
C GLU A 73 5.48 6.90 -9.00
N PHE A 74 5.91 5.83 -9.68
CA PHE A 74 6.85 4.87 -9.12
C PHE A 74 8.17 5.54 -8.71
N ASP A 75 8.74 6.43 -9.53
CA ASP A 75 9.95 7.16 -9.19
C ASP A 75 9.77 8.03 -7.94
N GLN A 76 8.61 8.68 -7.81
CA GLN A 76 8.29 9.50 -6.63
C GLN A 76 8.12 8.64 -5.37
N ILE A 77 7.35 7.55 -5.46
CA ILE A 77 7.17 6.59 -4.38
C ILE A 77 8.53 6.04 -3.93
N TYR A 78 9.33 5.55 -4.88
CA TYR A 78 10.65 5.00 -4.60
C TYR A 78 11.57 6.04 -3.94
N SER A 79 11.55 7.29 -4.40
CA SER A 79 12.29 8.37 -3.76
C SER A 79 11.85 8.61 -2.31
N ARG A 80 10.56 8.49 -1.98
CA ARG A 80 10.05 8.62 -0.59
C ARG A 80 10.45 7.43 0.28
N VAL A 81 10.40 6.22 -0.27
CA VAL A 81 10.87 4.99 0.39
C VAL A 81 12.35 5.13 0.74
N GLN A 82 13.19 5.54 -0.23
CA GLN A 82 14.62 5.76 0.00
C GLN A 82 14.90 6.91 0.97
N GLY A 83 14.21 8.04 0.83
CA GLY A 83 14.40 9.22 1.68
C GLY A 83 14.02 8.99 3.15
N ARG A 84 13.15 8.02 3.41
CA ARG A 84 12.77 7.57 4.76
C ARG A 84 13.58 6.37 5.25
N GLU A 85 14.53 5.88 4.45
CA GLU A 85 15.36 4.69 4.73
C GLU A 85 14.52 3.45 5.07
N LEU A 86 13.35 3.30 4.45
CA LEU A 86 12.49 2.15 4.69
C LEU A 86 13.12 0.87 4.08
N PRO A 87 13.05 -0.27 4.78
CA PRO A 87 13.30 -1.56 4.15
C PRO A 87 12.31 -1.79 3.02
N TYR A 88 12.80 -2.23 1.86
CA TYR A 88 11.98 -2.71 0.77
C TYR A 88 12.59 -3.96 0.14
N TRP A 89 11.77 -4.69 -0.63
CA TRP A 89 12.14 -5.97 -1.22
C TRP A 89 11.68 -6.09 -2.66
N SER A 90 12.35 -6.94 -3.43
CA SER A 90 11.94 -7.26 -4.79
C SER A 90 10.81 -8.30 -4.82
N GLU A 91 10.69 -9.12 -3.77
CA GLU A 91 9.75 -10.24 -3.70
C GLU A 91 8.86 -10.18 -2.43
N PRO A 92 7.62 -10.70 -2.47
CA PRO A 92 6.66 -10.60 -1.36
C PRO A 92 7.10 -11.37 -0.10
N GLY A 93 8.01 -12.34 -0.23
CA GLY A 93 8.56 -13.11 0.90
C GLY A 93 9.75 -12.43 1.59
N HIS A 94 9.90 -11.11 1.43
CA HIS A 94 11.08 -10.34 1.88
C HIS A 94 12.41 -10.83 1.28
N GLU A 95 12.37 -11.39 0.07
CA GLU A 95 13.58 -11.74 -0.68
C GLU A 95 14.05 -10.57 -1.54
N GLY A 96 15.36 -10.49 -1.76
CA GLY A 96 15.99 -9.38 -2.49
C GLY A 96 15.84 -8.04 -1.75
N PRO A 97 16.41 -7.90 -0.54
CA PRO A 97 16.36 -6.65 0.21
C PRO A 97 17.03 -5.51 -0.57
N GLN A 98 16.43 -4.33 -0.50
CA GLN A 98 16.83 -3.10 -1.20
C GLN A 98 16.97 -3.27 -2.72
N GLN A 99 16.20 -4.18 -3.33
CA GLN A 99 16.18 -4.40 -4.77
C GLN A 99 14.77 -4.18 -5.33
N LEU A 100 14.71 -3.72 -6.58
CA LEU A 100 13.47 -3.65 -7.36
C LEU A 100 13.33 -4.95 -8.17
N ASN A 101 12.10 -5.40 -8.39
CA ASN A 101 11.83 -6.40 -9.43
C ASN A 101 11.52 -5.71 -10.78
N HIS A 102 11.60 -6.50 -11.85
CA HIS A 102 11.32 -6.06 -13.22
C HIS A 102 10.30 -6.96 -13.92
N ARG A 103 9.31 -7.44 -13.17
CA ARG A 103 8.31 -8.38 -13.66
C ARG A 103 7.47 -7.76 -14.77
N SER A 104 7.07 -8.59 -15.72
CA SER A 104 6.28 -8.17 -16.89
C SER A 104 6.89 -7.01 -17.70
N GLY A 105 8.21 -6.79 -17.58
CA GLY A 105 8.92 -5.69 -18.23
C GLY A 105 8.77 -4.32 -17.56
N GLY A 106 8.10 -4.26 -16.40
CA GLY A 106 7.93 -3.04 -15.59
C GLY A 106 8.95 -2.94 -14.45
N ARG A 107 8.52 -2.29 -13.36
CA ARG A 107 9.23 -2.19 -12.09
C ARG A 107 8.29 -2.50 -10.94
N GLY A 108 8.82 -3.07 -9.87
CA GLY A 108 8.05 -3.38 -8.66
C GLY A 108 8.90 -3.34 -7.39
N LEU A 109 8.26 -3.01 -6.26
CA LEU A 109 8.85 -3.13 -4.92
C LEU A 109 7.77 -3.42 -3.87
N TYR A 110 8.19 -4.06 -2.78
CA TYR A 110 7.38 -4.32 -1.59
C TYR A 110 7.94 -3.53 -0.40
N VAL A 111 7.07 -2.91 0.39
CA VAL A 111 7.37 -2.25 1.67
C VAL A 111 6.34 -2.70 2.70
N ASP A 112 6.77 -2.91 3.94
CA ASP A 112 5.86 -3.18 5.03
C ASP A 112 5.33 -1.86 5.60
N ASP A 113 4.02 -1.80 5.85
CA ASP A 113 3.43 -0.71 6.63
C ASP A 113 3.77 -0.84 8.14
N PRO A 114 3.37 0.12 8.99
CA PRO A 114 3.72 0.10 10.42
C PRO A 114 3.27 -1.16 11.17
N ASP A 115 2.24 -1.85 10.68
CA ASP A 115 1.69 -3.07 11.27
C ASP A 115 2.19 -4.34 10.56
N GLY A 116 3.06 -4.20 9.54
CA GLY A 116 3.67 -5.31 8.80
C GLY A 116 2.88 -5.74 7.57
N HIS A 117 1.83 -5.02 7.16
CA HIS A 117 1.11 -5.34 5.93
C HIS A 117 2.00 -5.10 4.71
N ALA A 118 1.99 -6.03 3.76
CA ALA A 118 2.82 -5.94 2.56
C ALA A 118 2.18 -5.02 1.52
N ILE A 119 2.75 -3.84 1.35
CA ILE A 119 2.34 -2.86 0.34
C ILE A 119 3.25 -2.98 -0.88
N GLU A 120 2.66 -3.29 -2.04
CA GLU A 120 3.36 -3.39 -3.31
C GLU A 120 3.03 -2.20 -4.22
N PHE A 121 4.06 -1.69 -4.90
CA PHE A 121 3.90 -0.75 -6.01
C PHE A 121 4.48 -1.40 -7.26
N LEU A 122 3.74 -1.38 -8.37
CA LEU A 122 4.14 -2.02 -9.63
C LEU A 122 3.72 -1.15 -10.83
N THR A 123 4.48 -1.20 -11.94
CA THR A 123 4.20 -0.36 -13.12
C THR A 123 3.51 -1.07 -14.28
N VAL A 124 3.48 -2.40 -14.26
CA VAL A 124 2.79 -3.23 -15.26
C VAL A 124 1.90 -4.23 -14.53
N SER A 125 0.62 -4.30 -14.90
CA SER A 125 -0.32 -5.22 -14.27
C SER A 125 0.11 -6.68 -14.45
N GLU A 126 0.14 -7.42 -13.34
CA GLU A 126 0.34 -8.88 -13.37
C GLU A 126 -0.96 -9.67 -13.58
N THR A 127 -2.11 -9.01 -13.42
CA THR A 127 -3.44 -9.66 -13.46
C THR A 127 -4.20 -9.43 -14.76
N GLN A 128 -3.81 -8.44 -15.55
CA GLN A 128 -4.33 -8.23 -16.89
C GLN A 128 -3.27 -8.68 -17.90
N ALA A 129 -3.55 -9.78 -18.60
CA ALA A 129 -2.71 -10.22 -19.71
C ALA A 129 -2.69 -9.15 -20.81
N SER A 130 -1.49 -8.81 -21.28
CA SER A 130 -1.25 -7.98 -22.48
C SER A 130 -1.86 -8.58 -23.74
#